data_AF-A0A258D8E9-F1
#
_entry.id   AF-A0A258D8E9-F1
#
_cell.length_a   1.000
_cell.length_b   1.000
_cell.length_c   1.000
_cell.angle_alpha   90.00
_cell.angle_beta   90.00
_cell.angle_gamma   90.00
#
_symmetry.space_group_name_H-M   'P 1'
#
loop_
_entity.id
_entity.type
_entity.pdbx_description
1 polymer ?
#
loop_
_entity_poly.entity_id
_entity_poly.type
_entity_poly.pdbx_seq_one_letter_code
_entity_poly.pdbx_strand_id
1 'polypeptide(L)' 'MRQYGGEDHGKTLMFTFPGGTRRAHRSVCSFISPERVPPFEGEDAWFEVEEVSGKPWSFWRAVRQVAPPDA' A
#
# COMPACT_ATOMS: atom_id res chain seq x y z
N MET A 1 7.21 -22.92 -2.98
CA MET A 1 7.27 -22.82 -4.46
C MET A 1 6.40 -21.64 -4.85
N ARG A 2 7.03 -20.55 -5.31
CA ARG A 2 6.35 -19.34 -5.81
C ARG A 2 5.61 -19.70 -7.11
N GLN A 3 4.36 -19.28 -7.26
CA GLN A 3 3.67 -19.27 -8.54
C GLN A 3 3.09 -17.88 -8.80
N TYR A 4 3.69 -17.19 -9.77
CA TYR A 4 3.05 -16.14 -10.55
C TYR A 4 2.20 -16.86 -11.61
N GLY A 5 0.87 -16.74 -11.53
CA GLY A 5 -0.08 -17.35 -12.47
C GLY A 5 -1.22 -16.37 -12.71
N GLY A 6 -1.51 -16.14 -13.99
CA GLY A 6 -2.34 -15.04 -14.48
C GLY A 6 -3.79 -15.13 -14.03
N GLU A 7 -4.28 -13.99 -13.57
CA GLU A 7 -5.58 -13.40 -13.86
C GLU A 7 -5.58 -12.02 -13.17
N ASP A 8 -6.15 -11.03 -13.85
CA ASP A 8 -6.34 -9.65 -13.38
C ASP A 8 -7.35 -9.63 -12.23
N HIS A 9 -6.93 -10.10 -11.05
CA HIS A 9 -7.72 -10.04 -9.82
C HIS A 9 -6.96 -9.23 -8.78
N GLY A 10 -7.37 -7.98 -8.60
CA GLY A 10 -7.38 -7.25 -7.33
C GLY A 10 -6.39 -7.70 -6.25
N LYS A 11 -5.08 -7.73 -6.54
CA LYS A 11 -4.07 -8.12 -5.55
C LYS A 11 -3.99 -7.03 -4.49
N THR A 12 -4.33 -7.38 -3.25
CA THR A 12 -4.12 -6.50 -2.10
C THR A 12 -2.63 -6.17 -1.98
N LEU A 13 -2.27 -4.90 -2.15
CA LEU A 13 -0.88 -4.44 -2.09
C LEU A 13 -0.47 -4.20 -0.63
N MET A 14 0.70 -4.68 -0.25
CA MET A 14 1.25 -4.53 1.10
C MET A 14 2.14 -3.29 1.16
N PHE A 15 1.87 -2.41 2.10
CA PHE A 15 2.61 -1.18 2.35
C PHE A 15 3.31 -1.27 3.70
N THR A 16 4.60 -0.94 3.75
CA THR A 16 5.39 -0.89 4.98
C THR A 16 5.59 0.57 5.39
N PHE A 17 5.29 0.89 6.64
CA PHE A 17 5.33 2.25 7.17
C PHE A 17 6.49 2.38 8.18
N PRO A 18 7.42 3.34 8.00
CA PRO A 18 8.43 3.63 9.01
C PRO A 18 7.72 4.15 10.28
N GLY A 19 7.76 3.36 11.37
CA GLY A 19 7.06 3.66 12.62
C GLY A 19 5.69 2.97 12.79
N GLY A 20 5.26 2.15 11.82
CA GLY A 20 3.99 1.43 11.86
C GLY A 20 2.76 2.29 11.59
N THR A 21 1.59 1.67 11.51
CA THR A 21 0.33 2.40 11.30
C THR A 21 -0.26 2.89 12.62
N ARG A 22 -0.80 4.12 12.65
CA ARG A 22 -1.36 4.77 13.85
C ARG A 22 -2.36 3.91 14.63
N ARG A 23 -3.13 3.03 13.96
CA ARG A 23 -4.12 2.13 14.61
C ARG A 23 -3.52 0.83 15.14
N ALA A 24 -2.40 0.40 14.59
CA ALA A 24 -1.73 -0.83 14.98
C ALA A 24 -0.29 -0.49 15.26
N HIS A 25 -0.03 0.03 16.47
CA HIS A 25 1.28 0.41 17.01
C HIS A 25 2.33 -0.74 16.99
N ARG A 26 1.94 -1.94 16.52
CA ARG A 26 2.77 -3.14 16.35
C ARG A 26 2.80 -3.68 14.91
N SER A 27 1.94 -3.19 14.02
CA SER A 27 1.89 -3.61 12.62
C SER A 27 2.65 -2.59 11.78
N VAL A 28 3.84 -2.99 11.37
CA VAL A 28 4.73 -2.23 10.48
C VAL A 28 4.17 -2.19 9.05
N CYS A 29 3.18 -3.03 8.74
CA CYS A 29 2.54 -3.09 7.44
C CYS A 29 1.03 -2.85 7.48
N SER A 30 0.50 -2.34 6.35
CA SER A 30 -0.92 -2.25 6.06
C SER A 30 -1.19 -2.70 4.63
N PHE A 31 -2.46 -2.92 4.32
CA PHE A 31 -2.89 -3.44 3.04
C PHE A 31 -3.79 -2.42 2.36
N ILE A 32 -3.46 -2.05 1.13
CA ILE A 32 -4.23 -1.10 0.32
C ILE A 32 -4.73 -1.83 -0.93
N SER A 33 -6.03 -1.69 -1.22
CA SER A 33 -6.62 -2.23 -2.44
C SER A 33 -5.98 -1.59 -3.68
N PRO A 34 -5.73 -2.36 -4.75
CA PRO A 34 -5.03 -1.86 -5.94
C PRO A 34 -5.82 -0.76 -6.66
N GLU A 35 -7.14 -0.73 -6.55
CA GLU A 35 -8.01 0.36 -7.03
C GLU A 35 -7.64 1.75 -6.43
N ARG A 36 -6.92 1.76 -5.31
CA ARG A 36 -6.48 2.96 -4.57
C ARG A 36 -5.00 3.22 -4.69
N VAL A 37 -4.32 2.48 -5.56
CA VAL A 37 -2.90 2.62 -5.85
C VAL A 37 -2.74 3.01 -7.31
N PRO A 38 -2.08 4.14 -7.60
CA PRO A 38 -1.74 4.50 -8.97
C PRO A 38 -0.95 3.36 -9.64
N PRO A 39 -1.12 3.15 -10.96
CA PRO A 39 -0.32 2.17 -11.68
C PRO A 39 1.17 2.55 -11.56
N PHE A 40 2.01 1.54 -11.40
CA PHE A 40 3.46 1.67 -11.32
C PHE A 40 4.12 0.53 -12.09
N GLU A 41 5.36 0.75 -12.51
CA GLU A 41 6.17 -0.26 -13.16
C GLU A 41 7.09 -0.95 -12.15
N GLY A 42 7.26 -2.26 -12.29
CA GLY A 42 8.12 -3.08 -11.43
C GLY A 42 7.36 -3.93 -10.40
N GLU A 43 8.12 -4.64 -9.56
CA GLU A 43 7.57 -5.47 -8.47
C GLU A 43 7.28 -4.64 -7.21
N ASP A 44 8.08 -3.59 -6.97
CA ASP A 44 8.01 -2.74 -5.78
C ASP A 44 8.12 -1.26 -6.17
N ALA A 45 7.39 -0.40 -5.46
CA ALA A 45 7.47 1.05 -5.63
C ALA A 45 7.18 1.76 -4.31
N TRP A 46 7.69 3.00 -4.19
CA TRP A 46 7.45 3.85 -3.03
C TRP A 46 6.29 4.78 -3.31
N PHE A 47 5.42 4.95 -2.33
CA PHE A 47 4.26 5.82 -2.44
C PHE A 47 4.08 6.69 -1.21
N GLU A 48 3.61 7.91 -1.48
CA GLU A 48 2.99 8.73 -0.46
C GLU A 48 1.55 8.25 -0.24
N VAL A 49 1.19 7.99 1.01
CA VAL A 49 -0.10 7.40 1.39
C VAL A 49 -0.81 8.29 2.41
N GLU A 50 -2.13 8.41 2.28
CA GLU A 50 -2.99 9.22 3.14
C GLU A 50 -4.07 8.36 3.81
N GLU A 51 -4.38 8.64 5.08
CA GLU A 51 -5.56 8.09 5.76
C GLU A 51 -6.79 8.92 5.37
N VAL A 52 -7.62 8.38 4.50
CA VAL A 52 -8.89 8.98 4.10
C VAL A 52 -9.94 8.64 5.14
N SER A 53 -10.52 9.66 5.77
CA SER A 53 -11.63 9.49 6.72
C SER A 53 -12.91 9.12 5.99
N GLY A 54 -13.39 7.90 6.19
CA GLY A 54 -14.59 7.35 5.56
C GLY A 54 -15.54 6.76 6.60
N LYS A 55 -16.81 6.54 6.20
CA LYS A 55 -17.79 5.76 6.97
C LYS A 55 -17.95 4.38 6.31
N PRO A 56 -18.00 3.27 7.06
CA PRO A 56 -17.93 3.18 8.53
C PRO A 56 -16.51 3.29 9.12
N TRP A 57 -15.46 3.19 8.30
CA TRP A 57 -14.06 3.24 8.77
C TRP A 57 -13.19 4.08 7.84
N SER A 58 -12.19 4.77 8.40
CA SER A 58 -11.11 5.37 7.59
C SER A 58 -10.29 4.29 6.89
N PHE A 59 -9.70 4.64 5.76
CA PHE A 59 -8.93 3.73 4.94
C PHE A 59 -7.69 4.41 4.36
N TRP A 60 -6.71 3.62 3.95
CA TRP A 60 -5.51 4.11 3.31
C TRP A 60 -5.69 4.21 1.79
N ARG A 61 -5.08 5.24 1.20
CA ARG A 61 -5.00 5.45 -0.24
C ARG A 61 -3.60 5.91 -0.60
N ALA A 62 -3.01 5.37 -1.67
CA ALA A 62 -1.78 5.93 -2.22
C ALA A 62 -2.12 7.15 -3.10
N VAL A 63 -1.47 8.27 -2.80
CA VAL A 63 -1.68 9.57 -3.45
C VAL A 63 -0.82 9.67 -4.71
N ARG A 64 0.46 9.30 -4.60
CA ARG A 64 1.43 9.33 -5.72
C ARG A 64 2.63 8.43 -5.46
N GLN A 65 3.25 7.98 -6.54
CA GLN A 65 4.56 7.32 -6.50
C GLN A 65 5.65 8.35 -6.16
N VAL A 66 6.61 7.98 -5.31
CA VAL A 66 7.73 8.80 -4.88
C VAL A 66 9.05 8.05 -5.06
N ALA A 67 10.17 8.78 -4.93
CA ALA A 67 11.48 8.15 -4.88
C ALA A 67 11.65 7.34 -3.58
N PRO A 68 12.51 6.31 -3.57
CA PRO A 68 12.91 5.65 -2.33
C PRO A 68 13.47 6.66 -1.32
N PRO A 69 13.25 6.46 0.00
CA PRO A 69 13.91 7.26 1.01
C PRO A 69 15.44 7.12 0.85
N ASP A 70 16.17 8.22 0.93
CA ASP A 70 17.63 8.20 1.04
C ASP A 70 18.03 7.31 2.23
N ALA A 71 18.90 6.34 1.95
CA ALA A 71 19.32 5.28 2.88
C ALA A 71 20.17 5.79 4.05
#